data_AF-A0A3D0HVM9-F1
#
_entry.id   AF-A0A3D0HVM9-F1
#
_cell.length_a   1.000
_cell.length_b   1.000
_cell.length_c   1.000
_cell.angle_alpha   90.00
_cell.angle_beta   90.00
_cell.angle_gamma   90.00
#
_symmetry.space_group_name_H-M   'P 1'
#
loop_
_entity.id
_entity.type
_entity.pdbx_description
1 polymer ?
#
loop_
_entity_poly.entity_id
_entity_poly.type
_entity_poly.pdbx_seq_one_letter_code
_entity_poly.pdbx_strand_id
1 'polypeptide(L)'
;MNYQPELNIDGFLNNIISSYENRIQKIQTAFQSSESISESSHFLFDNVHSTLNDLRNERDHLNARLCETLAKNGSLRKKDYNTIMSGILCALKEKEKEAETQFLSFIETQKETAQALKTSLLGIKDITSPDVTENINLVKIQLSRISELQEMRKETVIKTFSDFQNLHNRMIDSLNDLLNKGDQIHINDIKKINDQLIKDLN
;
A
#
# COMPACT_ATOMS: atom_id res chain seq x y z
N MET A 1 45.35 8.47 59.13
CA MET A 1 44.75 8.24 57.80
C MET A 1 43.29 7.87 58.00
N ASN A 2 42.37 8.61 57.41
CA ASN A 2 41.07 8.12 56.97
C ASN A 2 40.41 9.22 56.13
N TYR A 3 40.68 9.20 54.83
CA TYR A 3 39.86 9.91 53.85
C TYR A 3 38.68 8.99 53.55
N GLN A 4 37.49 9.31 54.06
CA GLN A 4 36.26 8.76 53.48
C GLN A 4 35.95 9.56 52.21
N PRO A 5 35.66 8.91 51.06
CA PRO A 5 35.20 9.63 49.89
C PRO A 5 33.82 10.20 50.19
N GLU A 6 33.65 11.52 50.08
CA GLU A 6 32.33 12.13 50.05
C GLU A 6 31.56 11.55 48.85
N LEU A 7 30.47 10.84 49.14
CA LEU A 7 29.56 10.37 48.10
C LEU A 7 28.97 11.60 47.40
N ASN A 8 29.30 11.78 46.12
CA ASN A 8 28.69 12.79 45.27
C ASN A 8 27.26 12.36 44.90
N ILE A 9 26.36 12.55 45.86
CA ILE A 9 24.94 12.19 45.75
C ILE A 9 24.26 13.02 44.65
N ASP A 10 24.63 14.28 44.49
CA ASP A 10 24.06 15.17 43.46
C ASP A 10 24.44 14.72 42.04
N GLY A 11 25.69 14.31 41.83
CA GLY A 11 26.14 13.74 40.56
C GLY A 11 25.44 12.41 40.23
N PHE A 12 25.18 11.58 41.25
CA PHE A 12 24.42 10.35 41.11
C PHE A 12 22.95 10.59 40.75
N LEU A 13 22.29 11.52 41.45
CA LEU A 13 20.89 11.89 41.20
C LEU A 13 20.73 12.53 39.82
N ASN A 14 21.63 13.42 39.41
CA ASN A 14 21.61 14.03 38.08
C ASN A 14 21.76 12.98 36.96
N ASN A 15 22.64 11.99 37.13
CA ASN A 15 22.77 10.90 36.16
C ASN A 15 21.51 10.05 36.07
N ILE A 16 20.83 9.79 37.19
CA ILE A 16 19.54 9.08 37.19
C ILE A 16 18.48 9.90 36.44
N ILE A 17 18.34 11.19 36.77
CA ILE A 17 17.36 12.09 36.15
C ILE A 17 17.59 12.16 34.63
N SER A 18 18.82 12.42 34.19
CA SER A 18 19.16 12.48 32.76
C SER A 18 18.92 11.15 32.03
N SER A 19 19.12 10.02 32.70
CA SER A 19 18.81 8.69 32.14
C SER A 19 17.31 8.50 31.91
N TYR A 20 16.48 8.88 32.89
CA TYR A 20 15.02 8.82 32.74
C TYR A 20 14.49 9.83 31.71
N GLU A 21 15.01 11.05 31.68
CA GLU A 21 14.66 12.06 30.67
C GLU A 21 14.96 11.56 29.24
N ASN A 22 16.13 10.95 29.03
CA ASN A 22 16.49 10.35 27.73
C ASN A 22 15.51 9.23 27.32
N ARG A 23 15.10 8.38 28.28
CA ARG A 23 14.11 7.32 28.03
C ARG A 23 12.73 7.90 27.71
N ILE A 24 12.28 8.91 28.45
CA ILE A 24 10.99 9.59 28.20
C ILE A 24 11.00 10.23 26.82
N GLN A 25 12.08 10.92 26.45
CA GLN A 25 12.22 11.54 25.15
C GLN A 25 12.16 10.51 24.01
N LYS A 26 12.86 9.37 24.14
CA LYS A 26 12.80 8.27 23.16
C LYS A 26 11.39 7.70 23.00
N ILE A 27 10.66 7.54 24.11
CA ILE A 27 9.27 7.08 24.09
C ILE A 27 8.37 8.10 23.40
N GLN A 28 8.51 9.39 23.71
CA GLN A 28 7.75 10.46 23.07
C GLN A 28 8.01 10.54 21.57
N THR A 29 9.27 10.46 21.14
CA THR A 29 9.62 10.41 19.71
C THR A 29 8.99 9.20 19.03
N ALA A 30 9.03 8.01 19.64
CA ALA A 30 8.40 6.82 19.08
C ALA A 30 6.88 6.97 18.92
N PHE A 31 6.20 7.59 19.89
CA PHE A 31 4.76 7.88 19.81
C PHE A 31 4.43 8.90 18.71
N GLN A 32 5.19 9.99 18.61
CA GLN A 32 5.02 11.00 17.56
C GLN A 32 5.26 10.40 16.16
N SER A 33 6.29 9.56 16.01
CA SER A 33 6.52 8.83 14.77
C SER A 33 5.34 7.91 14.43
N SER A 34 4.74 7.22 15.41
CA SER A 34 3.55 6.39 15.17
C SER A 34 2.34 7.19 14.68
N GLU A 35 2.12 8.40 15.18
CA GLU A 35 1.02 9.27 14.75
C GLU A 35 1.25 9.75 13.31
N SER A 36 2.48 10.17 12.99
CA SER A 36 2.88 10.55 11.63
C SER A 36 2.76 9.39 10.62
N ILE A 37 2.95 8.14 11.05
CA ILE A 37 2.74 6.94 10.22
C ILE A 37 1.27 6.78 9.88
N SER A 38 0.37 7.03 10.84
CA SER A 38 -1.08 6.94 10.60
C SER A 38 -1.54 7.99 9.59
N GLU A 39 -1.08 9.23 9.72
CA GLU A 39 -1.39 10.31 8.78
C GLU A 39 -0.82 10.01 7.38
N SER A 40 0.44 9.57 7.32
CA SER A 40 1.09 9.17 6.06
C SER A 40 0.36 8.00 5.39
N SER A 41 -0.16 7.06 6.19
CA SER A 41 -0.94 5.90 5.69
C SER A 41 -2.26 6.33 5.05
N HIS A 42 -2.96 7.30 5.64
CA HIS A 42 -4.17 7.88 5.04
C HIS A 42 -3.85 8.65 3.75
N PHE A 43 -2.80 9.47 3.75
CA PHE A 43 -2.37 10.17 2.54
C PHE A 43 -2.01 9.20 1.40
N LEU A 44 -1.29 8.12 1.71
CA LEU A 44 -0.98 7.08 0.73
C LEU A 44 -2.23 6.38 0.20
N PHE A 45 -3.21 6.11 1.07
CA PHE A 45 -4.51 5.56 0.65
C PHE A 45 -5.24 6.48 -0.32
N ASP A 46 -5.34 7.76 0.02
CA ASP A 46 -6.01 8.76 -0.84
C ASP A 46 -5.31 8.86 -2.20
N ASN A 47 -3.97 8.83 -2.23
CA ASN A 47 -3.19 8.84 -3.46
C ASN A 47 -3.42 7.58 -4.31
N VAL A 48 -3.43 6.39 -3.69
CA VAL A 48 -3.71 5.13 -4.40
C VAL A 48 -5.12 5.15 -4.97
N HIS A 49 -6.10 5.55 -4.17
CA HIS A 49 -7.49 5.63 -4.61
C HIS A 49 -7.67 6.65 -5.75
N SER A 50 -7.06 7.83 -5.63
CA SER A 50 -7.05 8.84 -6.71
C SER A 50 -6.41 8.28 -7.98
N THR A 51 -5.24 7.62 -7.85
CA THR A 51 -4.53 7.04 -9.00
C THR A 51 -5.39 5.98 -9.69
N LEU A 52 -6.00 5.05 -8.94
CA LEU A 52 -6.89 4.04 -9.52
C LEU A 52 -8.08 4.67 -10.25
N ASN A 53 -8.65 5.74 -9.68
CA ASN A 53 -9.74 6.47 -10.31
C ASN A 53 -9.31 7.18 -11.60
N ASP A 54 -8.12 7.78 -11.62
CA ASP A 54 -7.57 8.43 -12.81
C ASP A 54 -7.32 7.43 -13.94
N LEU A 55 -6.69 6.29 -13.62
CA LEU A 55 -6.50 5.18 -14.56
C LEU A 55 -7.85 4.71 -15.11
N ARG A 56 -8.84 4.48 -14.23
CA ARG A 56 -10.19 4.09 -14.65
C ARG A 56 -10.80 5.10 -15.63
N ASN A 57 -10.72 6.39 -15.31
CA ASN A 57 -11.28 7.45 -16.15
C ASN A 57 -10.60 7.51 -17.51
N GLU A 58 -9.28 7.34 -17.56
CA GLU A 58 -8.51 7.30 -18.81
C GLU A 58 -8.97 6.14 -19.70
N ARG A 59 -9.02 4.93 -19.13
CA ARG A 59 -9.52 3.73 -19.83
C ARG A 59 -10.93 3.94 -20.35
N ASP A 60 -11.84 4.40 -19.49
CA ASP A 60 -13.25 4.55 -19.86
C ASP A 60 -13.42 5.61 -20.97
N HIS A 61 -12.62 6.68 -20.92
CA HIS A 61 -12.57 7.69 -21.96
C HIS A 61 -12.09 7.13 -23.31
N LEU A 62 -10.95 6.44 -23.35
CA LEU A 62 -10.41 5.86 -24.58
C LEU A 62 -11.33 4.77 -25.15
N ASN A 63 -11.88 3.92 -24.29
CA ASN A 63 -12.83 2.87 -24.67
C ASN A 63 -14.11 3.46 -25.27
N ALA A 64 -14.65 4.53 -24.68
CA ALA A 64 -15.80 5.25 -25.24
C ALA A 64 -15.48 5.87 -26.60
N ARG A 65 -14.33 6.54 -26.73
CA ARG A 65 -13.84 7.12 -27.99
C ARG A 65 -13.73 6.06 -29.09
N LEU A 66 -13.13 4.91 -28.79
CA LEU A 66 -12.95 3.83 -29.76
C LEU A 66 -14.30 3.26 -30.20
N CYS A 67 -15.21 3.02 -29.26
CA CYS A 67 -16.59 2.58 -29.54
C CYS A 67 -17.32 3.55 -30.48
N GLU A 68 -17.18 4.86 -30.24
CA GLU A 68 -17.78 5.88 -31.09
C GLU A 68 -17.17 5.95 -32.48
N THR A 69 -15.84 5.90 -32.61
CA THR A 69 -15.15 5.89 -33.90
C THR A 69 -15.62 4.74 -34.77
N LEU A 70 -15.69 3.53 -34.21
CA LEU A 70 -16.13 2.34 -34.94
C LEU A 70 -17.60 2.40 -35.35
N ALA A 71 -18.45 2.98 -34.50
CA ALA A 71 -19.86 3.16 -34.79
C ALA A 71 -20.07 4.21 -35.89
N LYS A 72 -19.34 5.34 -35.83
CA LYS A 72 -19.40 6.41 -36.84
C LYS A 72 -18.94 5.92 -38.22
N ASN A 73 -17.91 5.09 -38.25
CA ASN A 73 -17.32 4.57 -39.48
C ASN A 73 -18.08 3.36 -40.04
N GLY A 74 -19.13 2.90 -39.35
CA GLY A 74 -19.88 1.71 -39.74
C GLY A 74 -19.13 0.39 -39.57
N SER A 75 -17.91 0.41 -39.02
CA SER A 75 -17.05 -0.76 -38.84
C SER A 75 -17.57 -1.74 -37.80
N LEU A 76 -18.22 -1.25 -36.73
CA LEU A 76 -18.78 -2.11 -35.68
C LEU A 76 -19.93 -1.42 -34.93
N ARG A 77 -21.03 -2.12 -34.71
CA ARG A 77 -22.14 -1.61 -33.89
C ARG A 77 -21.70 -1.54 -32.43
N LYS A 78 -22.13 -0.50 -31.71
CA LYS A 78 -21.83 -0.31 -30.27
C LYS A 78 -22.13 -1.56 -29.43
N LYS A 79 -23.25 -2.25 -29.71
CA LYS A 79 -23.63 -3.49 -28.99
C LYS A 79 -22.62 -4.62 -29.20
N ASP A 80 -22.12 -4.79 -30.42
CA ASP A 80 -21.15 -5.84 -30.75
C ASP A 80 -19.78 -5.51 -30.14
N TYR A 81 -19.37 -4.24 -30.18
CA TYR A 81 -18.17 -3.74 -29.49
C TYR A 81 -18.22 -4.03 -27.99
N ASN A 82 -19.31 -3.63 -27.32
CA ASN A 82 -19.49 -3.84 -25.88
C ASN A 82 -19.43 -5.32 -25.53
N THR A 83 -20.01 -6.19 -26.35
CA THR A 83 -19.95 -7.64 -26.16
C THR A 83 -18.51 -8.14 -26.20
N ILE A 84 -17.74 -7.74 -27.22
CA ILE A 84 -16.33 -8.14 -27.38
C ILE A 84 -15.49 -7.66 -26.19
N MET A 85 -15.60 -6.37 -25.83
CA MET A 85 -14.76 -5.76 -24.80
C MET A 85 -15.19 -6.09 -23.36
N SER A 86 -16.40 -6.62 -23.15
CA SER A 86 -16.92 -6.88 -21.81
C SER A 86 -16.02 -7.78 -20.96
N GLY A 87 -15.43 -8.83 -21.55
CA GLY A 87 -14.56 -9.76 -20.83
C GLY A 87 -13.33 -9.07 -20.25
N ILE A 88 -12.58 -8.36 -21.08
CA ILE A 88 -11.36 -7.64 -20.66
C ILE A 88 -11.68 -6.51 -19.66
N LEU A 89 -12.76 -5.76 -19.88
CA LEU A 89 -13.17 -4.68 -18.98
C LEU A 89 -13.59 -5.21 -17.59
N CYS A 90 -14.29 -6.35 -17.55
CA CYS A 90 -14.64 -7.01 -16.28
C CYS A 90 -13.38 -7.49 -15.54
N ALA A 91 -12.47 -8.17 -16.24
CA ALA A 91 -11.23 -8.67 -15.62
C ALA A 91 -10.35 -7.53 -15.08
N LEU A 92 -10.23 -6.43 -15.80
CA LEU A 92 -9.52 -5.24 -15.33
C LEU A 92 -10.17 -4.62 -14.10
N LYS A 93 -11.50 -4.58 -14.05
CA LYS A 93 -12.23 -4.09 -12.88
C LYS A 93 -12.03 -4.99 -11.66
N GLU A 94 -11.95 -6.30 -11.87
CA GLU A 94 -11.61 -7.25 -10.81
C GLU A 94 -10.18 -7.03 -10.30
N LYS A 95 -9.22 -6.81 -11.19
CA LYS A 95 -7.82 -6.51 -10.83
C LYS A 95 -7.66 -5.15 -10.13
N GLU A 96 -8.39 -4.12 -10.57
CA GLU A 96 -8.47 -2.81 -9.91
C GLU A 96 -8.96 -2.98 -8.46
N LYS A 97 -10.05 -3.73 -8.27
CA LYS A 97 -10.61 -4.02 -6.96
C LYS A 97 -9.70 -4.88 -6.08
N GLU A 98 -9.00 -5.85 -6.67
CA GLU A 98 -8.00 -6.67 -5.98
C GLU A 98 -6.87 -5.77 -5.43
N ALA A 99 -6.31 -4.88 -6.26
CA ALA A 99 -5.27 -3.95 -5.86
C ALA A 99 -5.74 -3.00 -4.74
N GLU A 100 -6.94 -2.44 -4.87
CA GLU A 100 -7.55 -1.57 -3.85
C GLU A 100 -7.75 -2.32 -2.52
N THR A 101 -8.30 -3.53 -2.57
CA THR A 101 -8.58 -4.35 -1.37
C THR A 101 -7.30 -4.76 -0.64
N GLN A 102 -6.27 -5.15 -1.39
CA GLN A 102 -4.96 -5.51 -0.83
C GLN A 102 -4.32 -4.31 -0.13
N PHE A 103 -4.42 -3.12 -0.74
CA PHE A 103 -3.90 -1.89 -0.14
C PHE A 103 -4.67 -1.52 1.13
N LEU A 104 -6.00 -1.55 1.10
CA LEU A 104 -6.84 -1.28 2.28
C LEU A 104 -6.51 -2.23 3.44
N SER A 105 -6.45 -3.54 3.15
CA SER A 105 -6.13 -4.56 4.14
C SER A 105 -4.74 -4.35 4.76
N PHE A 106 -3.76 -3.92 3.98
CA PHE A 106 -2.44 -3.56 4.50
C PHE A 106 -2.50 -2.40 5.49
N ILE A 107 -3.22 -1.32 5.18
CA ILE A 107 -3.36 -0.16 6.07
C ILE A 107 -4.08 -0.54 7.37
N GLU A 108 -5.17 -1.30 7.28
CA GLU A 108 -5.90 -1.80 8.45
C GLU A 108 -4.99 -2.66 9.35
N THR A 109 -4.23 -3.55 8.74
CA THR A 109 -3.30 -4.42 9.47
C THR A 109 -2.16 -3.62 10.13
N GLN A 110 -1.68 -2.56 9.48
CA GLN A 110 -0.69 -1.66 10.07
C GLN A 110 -1.22 -0.96 11.31
N LYS A 111 -2.48 -0.50 11.26
CA LYS A 111 -3.17 0.10 12.41
C LYS A 111 -3.34 -0.88 13.57
N GLU A 112 -3.80 -2.10 13.29
CA GLU A 112 -3.93 -3.15 14.30
C GLU A 112 -2.59 -3.48 14.97
N THR A 113 -1.52 -3.54 14.16
CA THR A 113 -0.18 -3.83 14.65
C THR A 113 0.36 -2.72 15.55
N ALA A 114 0.19 -1.45 15.15
CA ALA A 114 0.58 -0.31 15.99
C ALA A 114 -0.19 -0.29 17.31
N GLN A 115 -1.49 -0.60 17.29
CA GLN A 115 -2.33 -0.67 18.49
C GLN A 115 -1.92 -1.83 19.42
N ALA A 116 -1.60 -2.99 18.85
CA ALA A 116 -1.09 -4.13 19.60
C ALA A 116 0.25 -3.80 20.28
N LEU A 117 1.18 -3.18 19.56
CA LEU A 117 2.46 -2.73 20.10
C LEU A 117 2.29 -1.73 21.23
N LYS A 118 1.40 -0.73 21.06
CA LYS A 118 1.06 0.23 22.12
C LYS A 118 0.53 -0.47 23.36
N THR A 119 -0.37 -1.44 23.20
CA THR A 119 -0.96 -2.20 24.32
C THR A 119 0.09 -3.04 25.04
N SER A 120 0.96 -3.75 24.29
CA SER A 120 2.06 -4.53 24.86
C SER A 120 3.05 -3.67 25.64
N LEU A 121 3.41 -2.49 25.11
CA LEU A 121 4.31 -1.56 25.80
C LEU A 121 3.68 -0.99 27.08
N LEU A 122 2.40 -0.62 27.06
CA LEU A 122 1.67 -0.14 28.25
C LEU A 122 1.48 -1.24 29.31
N GLY A 123 1.48 -2.51 28.91
CA GLY A 123 1.39 -3.66 29.80
C GLY A 123 2.66 -3.89 30.64
N ILE A 124 3.80 -3.30 30.28
CA ILE A 124 5.05 -3.37 31.04
C ILE A 124 4.95 -2.41 32.24
N LYS A 125 4.22 -2.83 33.28
CA LYS A 125 3.93 -1.99 34.46
C LYS A 125 5.06 -1.92 35.50
N ASP A 126 5.99 -2.88 35.51
CA ASP A 126 7.01 -2.95 36.56
C ASP A 126 8.38 -3.33 35.99
N ILE A 127 9.22 -2.32 35.78
CA ILE A 127 10.57 -2.40 35.18
C ILE A 127 11.64 -2.89 36.19
N THR A 128 11.26 -3.14 37.44
CA THR A 128 12.16 -3.56 38.53
C THR A 128 12.11 -5.05 38.85
N SER A 129 11.19 -5.81 38.22
CA SER A 129 11.10 -7.26 38.39
C SER A 129 12.23 -8.00 37.62
N PRO A 130 12.79 -9.11 38.14
CA PRO A 130 13.72 -9.96 37.40
C PRO A 130 13.18 -10.46 36.06
N ASP A 131 11.85 -10.61 35.93
CA ASP A 131 11.15 -11.01 34.69
C ASP A 131 11.22 -9.95 33.58
N VAL A 132 11.68 -8.73 33.87
CA VAL A 132 11.69 -7.61 32.91
C VAL A 132 12.64 -7.86 31.76
N THR A 133 13.79 -8.49 32.02
CA THR A 133 14.76 -8.79 30.95
C THR A 133 14.20 -9.81 29.96
N GLU A 134 13.48 -10.82 30.47
CA GLU A 134 12.82 -11.83 29.65
C GLU A 134 11.63 -11.24 28.89
N ASN A 135 10.80 -10.42 29.56
CA ASN A 135 9.71 -9.69 28.91
C ASN A 135 10.20 -8.72 27.82
N ILE A 136 11.29 -8.01 28.05
CA ILE A 136 11.91 -7.14 27.03
C ILE A 136 12.40 -7.97 25.84
N ASN A 137 13.02 -9.13 26.08
CA ASN A 137 13.45 -10.00 25.00
C ASN A 137 12.27 -10.57 24.19
N LEU A 138 11.19 -10.97 24.85
CA LEU A 138 9.96 -11.40 24.19
C LEU A 138 9.36 -10.29 23.31
N VAL A 139 9.30 -9.06 23.81
CA VAL A 139 8.82 -7.90 23.05
C VAL A 139 9.73 -7.62 21.84
N LYS A 140 11.06 -7.74 21.99
CA LYS A 140 12.00 -7.60 20.87
C LYS A 140 11.77 -8.67 19.79
N ILE A 141 11.60 -9.94 20.18
CA ILE A 141 11.33 -11.03 19.24
C ILE A 141 10.01 -10.78 18.50
N GLN A 142 8.97 -10.36 19.22
CA GLN A 142 7.68 -10.01 18.62
C GLN A 142 7.79 -8.83 17.65
N LEU A 143 8.54 -7.79 18.01
CA LEU A 143 8.80 -6.63 17.16
C LEU A 143 9.53 -7.02 15.86
N SER A 144 10.57 -7.85 15.95
CA SER A 144 11.29 -8.34 14.77
C SER A 144 10.36 -9.11 13.84
N ARG A 145 9.55 -10.03 14.38
CA ARG A 145 8.58 -10.80 13.58
C ARG A 145 7.51 -9.91 12.93
N ILE A 146 7.03 -8.91 13.66
CA ILE A 146 6.11 -7.90 13.14
C ILE A 146 6.74 -7.15 11.96
N SER A 147 7.99 -6.71 12.10
CA SER A 147 8.70 -5.96 11.07
C SER A 147 8.87 -6.80 9.80
N GLU A 148 9.25 -8.07 9.92
CA GLU A 148 9.38 -8.99 8.78
C GLU A 148 8.04 -9.20 8.06
N LEU A 149 6.96 -9.43 8.82
CA LEU A 149 5.62 -9.61 8.25
C LEU A 149 5.11 -8.34 7.56
N GLN A 150 5.37 -7.16 8.12
CA GLN A 150 4.99 -5.89 7.50
C GLN A 150 5.74 -5.66 6.19
N GLU A 151 7.03 -6.00 6.15
CA GLU A 151 7.84 -5.84 4.94
C GLU A 151 7.37 -6.77 3.82
N MET A 152 7.15 -8.05 4.11
CA MET A 152 6.62 -9.00 3.11
C MET A 152 5.25 -8.57 2.57
N ARG A 153 4.38 -8.05 3.44
CA ARG A 153 3.07 -7.52 3.02
C ARG A 153 3.21 -6.28 2.16
N LYS A 154 4.09 -5.35 2.52
CA LYS A 154 4.39 -4.15 1.73
C LYS A 154 4.85 -4.54 0.33
N GLU A 155 5.80 -5.46 0.21
CA GLU A 155 6.28 -5.97 -1.08
C GLU A 155 5.15 -6.59 -1.91
N THR A 156 4.27 -7.37 -1.27
CA THR A 156 3.11 -7.98 -1.93
C THR A 156 2.17 -6.92 -2.50
N VAL A 157 1.81 -5.92 -1.70
CA VAL A 157 0.90 -4.83 -2.13
C VAL A 157 1.52 -4.00 -3.25
N ILE A 158 2.80 -3.63 -3.14
CA ILE A 158 3.53 -2.90 -4.18
C ILE A 158 3.54 -3.70 -5.48
N LYS A 159 3.81 -5.00 -5.40
CA LYS A 159 3.81 -5.88 -6.58
C LYS A 159 2.43 -5.93 -7.23
N THR A 160 1.36 -6.17 -6.46
CA THR A 160 0.00 -6.21 -6.99
C THR A 160 -0.40 -4.91 -7.68
N PHE A 161 -0.07 -3.77 -7.08
CA PHE A 161 -0.36 -2.46 -7.66
C PHE A 161 0.45 -2.22 -8.94
N SER A 162 1.74 -2.56 -8.95
CA SER A 162 2.61 -2.44 -10.12
C SER A 162 2.14 -3.34 -11.26
N ASP A 163 1.76 -4.58 -10.96
CA ASP A 163 1.22 -5.54 -11.92
C ASP A 163 -0.07 -4.99 -12.56
N PHE A 164 -0.96 -4.39 -11.76
CA PHE A 164 -2.16 -3.72 -12.25
C PHE A 164 -1.83 -2.51 -13.14
N GLN A 165 -0.94 -1.61 -12.71
CA GLN A 165 -0.53 -0.45 -13.50
C GLN A 165 0.07 -0.86 -14.85
N ASN A 166 0.92 -1.88 -14.86
CA ASN A 166 1.51 -2.41 -16.10
C ASN A 166 0.45 -2.97 -17.04
N LEU A 167 -0.52 -3.73 -16.51
CA LEU A 167 -1.63 -4.24 -17.29
C LEU A 167 -2.50 -3.11 -17.86
N HIS A 168 -2.78 -2.10 -17.04
CA HIS A 168 -3.51 -0.91 -17.44
C HIS A 168 -2.81 -0.18 -18.61
N ASN A 169 -1.51 0.10 -18.47
CA ASN A 169 -0.73 0.79 -19.49
C ASN A 169 -0.73 0.03 -20.82
N ARG A 170 -0.56 -1.30 -20.80
CA ARG A 170 -0.67 -2.13 -22.03
C ARG A 170 -2.04 -2.01 -22.70
N MET A 171 -3.11 -1.92 -21.91
CA MET A 171 -4.45 -1.70 -22.45
C MET A 171 -4.56 -0.32 -23.09
N ILE A 172 -4.10 0.73 -22.41
CA ILE A 172 -4.12 2.11 -22.92
C ILE A 172 -3.34 2.22 -24.22
N ASP A 173 -2.13 1.64 -24.29
CA ASP A 173 -1.32 1.59 -25.50
C ASP A 173 -2.08 0.90 -26.64
N SER A 174 -2.71 -0.24 -26.36
CA SER A 174 -3.50 -0.98 -27.36
C SER A 174 -4.71 -0.18 -27.87
N LEU A 175 -5.40 0.54 -26.98
CA LEU A 175 -6.54 1.39 -27.35
C LEU A 175 -6.08 2.60 -28.19
N ASN A 176 -4.96 3.22 -27.83
CA ASN A 176 -4.36 4.32 -28.58
C ASN A 176 -3.88 3.87 -29.95
N ASP A 177 -3.23 2.71 -30.05
CA ASP A 177 -2.81 2.12 -31.33
C ASP A 177 -3.99 1.85 -32.26
N LEU A 178 -5.12 1.39 -31.71
CA LEU A 178 -6.36 1.28 -32.48
C LEU A 178 -6.84 2.65 -32.94
N LEU A 179 -6.99 3.60 -32.02
CA LEU A 179 -7.46 4.95 -32.35
C LEU A 179 -6.59 5.66 -33.39
N ASN A 180 -5.28 5.41 -33.39
CA ASN A 180 -4.33 5.96 -34.36
C ASN A 180 -4.55 5.43 -35.79
N LYS A 181 -5.17 4.26 -35.96
CA LYS A 181 -5.59 3.75 -37.28
C LYS A 181 -6.81 4.48 -37.85
N GLY A 182 -7.54 5.25 -37.02
CA GLY A 182 -8.69 6.05 -37.44
C GLY A 182 -9.76 5.24 -38.17
N ASP A 183 -10.03 5.59 -39.42
CA ASP A 183 -11.08 4.96 -40.23
C ASP A 183 -10.72 3.57 -40.76
N GLN A 184 -9.45 3.18 -40.65
CA GLN A 184 -8.96 1.86 -41.09
C GLN A 184 -9.14 0.77 -40.03
N ILE A 185 -9.73 1.08 -38.87
CA ILE A 185 -9.94 0.08 -37.82
C ILE A 185 -11.03 -0.90 -38.23
N HIS A 186 -10.70 -2.19 -38.22
CA HIS A 186 -11.65 -3.26 -38.46
C HIS A 186 -11.93 -4.07 -37.19
N ILE A 187 -13.06 -4.79 -37.18
CA ILE A 187 -13.44 -5.68 -36.07
C ILE A 187 -12.34 -6.70 -35.72
N ASN A 188 -11.58 -7.16 -36.71
CA ASN A 188 -10.50 -8.13 -36.50
C ASN A 188 -9.32 -7.55 -35.72
N ASP A 189 -9.06 -6.25 -35.82
CA ASP A 189 -8.03 -5.58 -35.01
C ASP A 189 -8.42 -5.60 -33.53
N ILE A 190 -9.70 -5.36 -33.24
CA ILE A 190 -10.24 -5.35 -31.87
C ILE A 190 -10.20 -6.74 -31.26
N LYS A 191 -10.62 -7.75 -32.03
CA LYS A 191 -10.55 -9.15 -31.57
C LYS A 191 -9.13 -9.55 -31.24
N LYS A 192 -8.15 -9.22 -32.09
CA LYS A 192 -6.73 -9.52 -31.85
C LYS A 192 -6.21 -8.90 -30.56
N ILE A 193 -6.52 -7.62 -30.33
CA ILE A 193 -6.10 -6.94 -29.09
C ILE A 193 -6.81 -7.53 -27.87
N ASN A 194 -8.10 -7.82 -27.97
CA ASN A 194 -8.82 -8.46 -26.88
C ASN A 194 -8.22 -9.82 -26.52
N ASP A 195 -7.92 -10.65 -27.53
CA ASP A 195 -7.28 -11.96 -27.33
C ASP A 195 -5.88 -11.82 -26.71
N GLN A 196 -5.12 -10.78 -27.08
CA GLN A 196 -3.81 -10.50 -26.49
C GLN A 196 -3.93 -10.06 -25.03
N LEU A 197 -4.82 -9.11 -24.72
CA LEU A 197 -5.02 -8.62 -23.36
C LEU A 197 -5.58 -9.70 -22.43
N ILE A 198 -6.42 -10.61 -22.94
CA ILE A 198 -6.89 -11.78 -22.18
C ILE A 198 -5.74 -12.74 -21.87
N LYS A 199 -4.78 -12.92 -22.79
CA LYS A 199 -3.59 -13.74 -22.51
C LYS A 199 -2.71 -13.09 -21.44
N ASP A 200 -2.54 -11.77 -21.49
CA ASP A 200 -1.73 -11.03 -20.52
C ASP A 200 -2.34 -10.98 -19.11
N LEU A 201 -3.62 -11.35 -18.99
CA LEU A 201 -4.37 -11.43 -17.74
C LEU A 201 -4.27 -12.79 -17.02
N ASN A 202 -3.91 -13.85 -17.76
CA ASN A 202 -3.82 -15.24 -17.27
C ASN A 202 -2.37 -15.66 -17.09
#